data_AF-A0ABD7X2Y4-F1
#
_entry.id   AF-A0ABD7X2Y4-F1
#
_cell.length_a   1.000
_cell.length_b   1.000
_cell.length_c   1.000
_cell.angle_alpha   90.00
_cell.angle_beta   90.00
_cell.angle_gamma   90.00
#
_symmetry.space_group_name_H-M   'P 1'
#
loop_
_entity.id
_entity.type
_entity.pdbx_description
1 polymer ?
#
loop_
_entity_poly.entity_id
_entity_poly.type
_entity_poly.pdbx_seq_one_letter_code
_entity_poly.pdbx_strand_id
1 'polypeptide(L)'
;MNKLFLEELRYIILCEVPMTKYRVEQLQDKFDQSPYLINELYQLLFEKRHILAFVDDIESSLYDYIVNTEMMDAKTYYGAIAHVANLFGETPTYIKCKIKKYRKSSISSISA
;
A
#
# COMPACT_ATOMS: atom_id res chain seq x y z
N MET A 1 -0.16 7.56 -7.18
CA MET A 1 0.71 7.15 -6.06
C MET A 1 2.14 6.81 -6.51
N ASN A 2 3.18 7.21 -5.76
CA ASN A 2 4.58 6.96 -6.16
C ASN A 2 5.09 5.61 -5.61
N LYS A 3 5.46 4.66 -6.49
CA LYS A 3 6.07 3.37 -6.09
C LYS A 3 7.31 3.57 -5.20
N LEU A 4 8.15 4.55 -5.52
CA LEU A 4 9.38 4.83 -4.76
C LEU A 4 9.07 5.25 -3.32
N PHE A 5 7.95 5.92 -3.09
CA PHE A 5 7.52 6.30 -1.75
C PHE A 5 7.18 5.07 -0.90
N LEU A 6 6.46 4.10 -1.44
CA LEU A 6 6.14 2.86 -0.74
C LEU A 6 7.38 2.02 -0.45
N GLU A 7 8.34 1.97 -1.38
CA GLU A 7 9.63 1.29 -1.15
C GLU A 7 10.49 1.99 -0.09
N GLU A 8 10.47 3.33 -0.05
CA GLU A 8 11.14 4.09 1.01
C GLU A 8 10.52 3.80 2.39
N LEU A 9 9.18 3.79 2.48
CA LEU A 9 8.48 3.40 3.72
C LEU A 9 8.83 1.97 4.13
N ARG A 10 8.86 1.04 3.16
CA ARG A 10 9.28 -0.35 3.40
C ARG A 10 10.68 -0.42 3.96
N TYR A 11 11.62 0.31 3.38
CA TYR A 11 13.00 0.36 3.85
C TYR A 11 13.10 0.90 5.28
N ILE A 12 12.41 2.00 5.58
CA ILE A 12 12.35 2.59 6.93
C ILE A 12 11.86 1.56 7.95
N ILE A 13 10.83 0.79 7.61
CA ILE A 13 10.24 -0.22 8.51
C ILE A 13 11.18 -1.42 8.69
N LEU A 14 11.72 -1.96 7.59
CA LEU A 14 12.58 -3.15 7.62
C LEU A 14 13.93 -2.89 8.30
N CYS A 15 14.45 -1.67 8.19
CA CYS A 15 15.68 -1.26 8.86
C CYS A 15 15.44 -0.67 10.26
N GLU A 16 14.21 -0.78 10.80
CA GLU A 16 13.81 -0.31 12.13
C GLU A 16 14.16 1.18 12.38
N VAL A 17 14.12 2.00 11.34
CA VAL A 17 14.54 3.39 11.43
C VAL A 17 13.40 4.22 12.05
N PRO A 18 13.64 5.03 13.10
CA PRO A 18 12.56 5.72 13.80
C PRO A 18 11.81 6.75 12.93
N MET A 19 10.48 6.66 12.85
CA MET A 19 9.66 7.64 12.12
C MET A 19 9.52 8.95 12.91
N THR A 20 10.55 9.80 12.82
CA THR A 20 10.58 11.12 13.49
C THR A 20 9.84 12.17 12.68
N LYS A 21 9.48 13.30 13.32
CA LYS A 21 8.88 14.46 12.64
C LYS A 21 9.72 14.94 11.44
N TYR A 22 11.04 15.02 11.63
CA TYR A 22 11.97 15.39 10.56
C TYR A 22 11.88 14.46 9.36
N ARG A 23 11.72 13.15 9.57
CA ARG A 23 11.59 12.19 8.46
C ARG A 23 10.25 12.31 7.75
N VAL A 24 9.17 12.58 8.48
CA VAL A 24 7.86 12.85 7.87
C VAL A 24 7.93 14.08 6.97
N GLU A 25 8.59 15.16 7.43
CA GLU A 25 8.84 16.36 6.62
C GLU A 25 9.69 16.03 5.37
N GLN A 26 10.76 15.25 5.51
CA GLN A 26 11.57 14.81 4.35
C GLN A 26 10.76 13.98 3.33
N LEU A 27 9.91 13.06 3.81
CA LEU A 27 9.07 12.24 2.93
C LEU A 27 8.01 13.08 2.22
N GLN A 28 7.43 14.06 2.93
CA GLN A 28 6.51 15.02 2.35
C GLN A 28 7.20 15.82 1.23
N ASP A 29 8.35 16.42 1.50
CA ASP A 29 9.08 17.23 0.52
C ASP A 29 9.56 16.42 -0.69
N LYS A 30 10.01 15.17 -0.47
CA LYS A 30 10.55 14.30 -1.53
C LYS A 30 9.47 13.73 -2.44
N PHE A 31 8.29 13.42 -1.90
CA PHE A 31 7.27 12.64 -2.61
C PHE A 31 5.93 13.36 -2.80
N ASP A 32 5.82 14.60 -2.32
CA ASP A 32 4.59 15.41 -2.35
C ASP A 32 3.40 14.66 -1.74
N GLN A 33 3.64 14.01 -0.60
CA GLN A 33 2.63 13.24 0.14
C GLN A 33 2.22 13.96 1.41
N SER A 34 0.92 13.92 1.73
CA SER A 34 0.44 14.51 2.99
C SER A 34 1.00 13.76 4.21
N PRO A 35 1.35 14.46 5.31
CA PRO A 35 1.76 13.82 6.56
C PRO A 35 0.76 12.81 7.10
N TYR A 36 -0.53 13.06 6.88
CA TYR A 36 -1.61 12.16 7.26
C TYR A 36 -1.46 10.80 6.54
N LEU A 37 -1.36 10.82 5.20
CA LEU A 37 -1.19 9.61 4.40
C LEU A 37 0.12 8.88 4.72
N ILE A 38 1.21 9.62 4.95
CA ILE A 38 2.51 9.04 5.34
C ILE A 38 2.37 8.24 6.64
N ASN A 39 1.75 8.81 7.66
CA ASN A 39 1.57 8.15 8.95
C ASN A 39 0.61 6.97 8.87
N GLU A 40 -0.49 7.11 8.13
CA GLU A 40 -1.48 6.04 7.95
C GLU A 40 -0.84 4.81 7.29
N LEU A 41 -0.10 5.02 6.19
CA LEU A 41 0.59 3.94 5.49
C LEU A 41 1.73 3.36 6.30
N TYR A 42 2.47 4.19 7.04
CA TYR A 42 3.51 3.69 7.93
C TYR A 42 2.93 2.75 8.98
N GLN A 43 1.85 3.14 9.67
CA GLN A 43 1.22 2.29 10.69
C GLN A 43 0.74 0.97 10.08
N LEU A 44 0.03 1.04 8.95
CA LEU A 44 -0.48 -0.15 8.27
C LEU A 44 0.63 -1.12 7.86
N LEU A 45 1.72 -0.61 7.28
CA LEU A 45 2.86 -1.44 6.89
C LEU A 45 3.65 -1.95 8.10
N PHE A 46 3.75 -1.16 9.16
CA PHE A 46 4.47 -1.53 10.40
C PHE A 46 3.77 -2.67 11.14
N GLU A 47 2.43 -2.67 11.21
CA GLU A 47 1.63 -3.78 11.75
C GLU A 47 1.89 -5.08 10.99
N LYS A 48 2.16 -5.00 9.68
CA LYS A 48 2.43 -6.14 8.81
C LYS A 48 3.92 -6.35 8.51
N ARG A 49 4.82 -5.76 9.31
CA ARG A 49 6.29 -5.79 9.04
C ARG A 49 6.87 -7.18 8.84
N HIS A 50 6.29 -8.20 9.48
CA HIS A 50 6.75 -9.59 9.42
C HIS A 50 6.57 -10.25 8.03
N ILE A 51 5.60 -9.79 7.23
CA ILE A 51 5.44 -10.26 5.84
C ILE A 51 6.06 -9.31 4.81
N LEU A 52 6.37 -8.07 5.21
CA LEU A 52 6.79 -7.01 4.30
C LEU A 52 8.08 -7.33 3.53
N ALA A 53 8.97 -8.14 4.11
CA ALA A 53 10.19 -8.61 3.43
C ALA A 53 9.88 -9.50 2.21
N PHE A 54 8.74 -10.19 2.18
CA PHE A 54 8.37 -11.17 1.16
C PHE A 54 7.41 -10.60 0.10
N VAL A 55 7.08 -9.31 0.18
CA VAL A 55 6.17 -8.66 -0.77
C VAL A 55 6.96 -8.08 -1.95
N ASP A 56 6.78 -8.66 -3.14
CA ASP A 56 7.46 -8.19 -4.36
C ASP A 56 6.81 -6.93 -4.97
N ASP A 57 5.48 -6.85 -4.94
CA ASP A 57 4.72 -5.71 -5.45
C ASP A 57 3.93 -5.07 -4.31
N ILE A 58 4.61 -4.23 -3.52
CA ILE A 58 4.05 -3.58 -2.34
C ILE A 58 2.82 -2.75 -2.68
N GLU A 59 2.83 -2.05 -3.82
CA GLU A 59 1.72 -1.23 -4.30
C GLU A 59 0.47 -2.10 -4.49
N SER A 60 0.58 -3.18 -5.28
CA SER A 60 -0.56 -4.05 -5.53
C SER A 60 -1.02 -4.80 -4.29
N SER A 61 -0.10 -5.22 -3.42
CA SER A 61 -0.42 -5.88 -2.14
C SER A 61 -1.24 -4.96 -1.24
N LEU A 62 -0.85 -3.69 -1.15
CA LEU A 62 -1.50 -2.68 -0.34
C LEU A 62 -2.93 -2.40 -0.85
N TYR A 63 -3.08 -2.26 -2.18
CA TYR A 63 -4.41 -2.11 -2.79
C TYR A 63 -5.30 -3.32 -2.49
N ASP A 64 -4.76 -4.52 -2.64
CA ASP A 64 -5.50 -5.76 -2.37
C ASP A 64 -5.93 -5.86 -0.91
N TYR A 65 -5.03 -5.51 0.01
CA TYR A 65 -5.29 -5.51 1.45
C TYR A 65 -6.38 -4.52 1.85
N ILE A 66 -6.28 -3.26 1.40
CA ILE A 66 -7.27 -2.23 1.75
C ILE A 66 -8.63 -2.61 1.14
N VAL A 67 -8.68 -3.04 -0.12
CA VAL A 67 -9.94 -3.50 -0.74
C VAL A 67 -10.58 -4.63 0.07
N ASN A 68 -9.81 -5.64 0.49
CA ASN A 68 -10.35 -6.75 1.28
C ASN A 68 -10.82 -6.28 2.67
N THR A 69 -10.09 -5.36 3.32
CA THR A 69 -10.47 -4.79 4.62
C THR A 69 -11.78 -4.02 4.54
N GLU A 70 -11.91 -3.15 3.54
CA GLU A 70 -13.12 -2.39 3.27
C GLU A 70 -14.33 -3.28 2.94
N MET A 71 -14.10 -4.39 2.23
CA MET A 71 -15.15 -5.38 1.97
C MET A 71 -15.58 -6.15 3.23
N MET A 72 -14.66 -6.39 4.16
CA MET A 72 -15.02 -6.96 5.47
C MET A 72 -15.83 -5.97 6.30
N ASP A 73 -15.62 -4.67 6.13
CA ASP A 73 -16.43 -3.58 6.71
C ASP A 73 -17.67 -3.23 5.85
N ALA A 74 -18.29 -4.25 5.27
CA ALA A 74 -19.55 -4.20 4.52
C ALA A 74 -19.56 -3.40 3.21
N LYS A 75 -18.44 -2.86 2.70
CA LYS A 75 -18.43 -2.23 1.37
C LYS A 75 -18.56 -3.27 0.26
N THR A 76 -19.29 -2.92 -0.81
CA THR A 76 -19.26 -3.72 -2.04
C THR A 76 -17.85 -3.69 -2.65
N TYR A 77 -17.49 -4.70 -3.44
CA TYR A 77 -16.19 -4.72 -4.13
C TYR A 77 -15.93 -3.45 -4.95
N TYR A 78 -16.95 -2.92 -5.63
CA TYR A 78 -16.84 -1.66 -6.36
C TYR A 78 -16.61 -0.47 -5.42
N GLY A 79 -17.37 -0.39 -4.31
CA GLY A 79 -17.21 0.66 -3.31
C GLY A 79 -15.82 0.66 -2.66
N ALA A 80 -15.29 -0.53 -2.35
CA ALA A 80 -13.94 -0.70 -1.82
C ALA A 80 -12.86 -0.26 -2.84
N ILE A 81 -12.99 -0.65 -4.11
CA ILE A 81 -12.09 -0.18 -5.18
C ILE A 81 -12.14 1.34 -5.32
N ALA A 82 -13.34 1.93 -5.32
CA ALA A 82 -13.50 3.37 -5.47
C ALA A 82 -12.89 4.13 -4.29
N HIS A 83 -13.02 3.60 -3.07
CA HIS A 83 -12.37 4.14 -1.89
C HIS A 83 -10.83 4.16 -2.04
N VAL A 84 -10.24 3.03 -2.41
CA VAL A 84 -8.79 2.93 -2.65
C VAL A 84 -8.36 3.86 -3.78
N ALA A 85 -9.08 3.91 -4.88
CA ALA A 85 -8.78 4.82 -5.99
C ALA A 85 -8.70 6.28 -5.53
N ASN A 86 -9.66 6.72 -4.71
CA ASN A 86 -9.66 8.08 -4.14
C ASN A 86 -8.48 8.29 -3.18
N LEU A 87 -8.16 7.31 -2.32
CA LEU A 87 -7.06 7.42 -1.35
C LEU A 87 -5.70 7.59 -2.03
N PHE A 88 -5.49 6.94 -3.18
CA PHE A 88 -4.21 6.95 -3.91
C PHE A 88 -4.15 7.91 -5.08
N GLY A 89 -5.24 8.66 -5.34
CA GLY A 89 -5.35 9.57 -6.49
C GLY A 89 -5.34 8.83 -7.84
N GLU A 90 -5.83 7.60 -7.86
CA GLU A 90 -5.84 6.71 -9.03
C GLU A 90 -7.26 6.50 -9.56
N THR A 91 -7.39 5.79 -10.68
CA THR A 91 -8.71 5.38 -11.20
C THR A 91 -9.14 4.02 -10.64
N PRO A 92 -10.46 3.78 -10.44
CA PRO A 92 -10.98 2.46 -10.06
C PRO A 92 -10.52 1.33 -11.00
N THR A 93 -10.42 1.63 -12.30
CA THR A 93 -9.95 0.68 -13.31
C THR A 93 -8.49 0.30 -13.10
N TYR A 94 -7.62 1.27 -12.80
CA TYR A 94 -6.21 1.01 -12.52
C TYR A 94 -6.04 0.08 -11.32
N ILE A 95 -6.71 0.39 -10.20
CA ILE A 95 -6.69 -0.43 -8.98
C ILE A 95 -7.17 -1.86 -9.27
N LYS A 96 -8.32 -2.01 -9.94
CA LYS A 96 -8.86 -3.31 -10.32
C LYS A 96 -7.89 -4.14 -11.16
N CYS A 97 -7.24 -3.53 -12.14
CA CYS A 97 -6.29 -4.20 -13.03
C CYS A 97 -5.03 -4.66 -12.28
N LYS A 98 -4.48 -3.82 -11.40
CA LYS A 98 -3.32 -4.14 -10.56
C LYS A 98 -3.61 -5.33 -9.63
N ILE A 99 -4.71 -5.28 -8.88
CA ILE A 99 -5.13 -6.37 -7.99
C ILE A 99 -5.30 -7.68 -8.77
N LYS A 100 -5.99 -7.65 -9.92
CA LYS A 100 -6.19 -8.84 -10.75
C LYS A 100 -4.86 -9.45 -11.21
N LYS A 101 -3.91 -8.61 -11.65
CA LYS A 101 -2.59 -9.07 -12.08
C LYS A 101 -1.80 -9.67 -10.91
N TYR A 102 -1.81 -9.00 -9.76
CA TYR A 102 -1.15 -9.45 -8.54
C TYR A 102 -1.66 -10.84 -8.10
N ARG A 103 -2.97 -11.00 -7.91
CA ARG A 103 -3.58 -12.28 -7.52
C ARG A 103 -3.27 -13.41 -8.52
N LYS A 104 -3.27 -13.12 -9.83
CA LYS A 104 -2.92 -14.12 -10.85
C LYS A 104 -1.45 -14.57 -10.72
N SER A 105 -0.53 -13.64 -10.46
CA SER A 105 0.89 -13.92 -10.25
C SER A 105 1.12 -14.77 -9.01
N SER A 106 0.47 -14.42 -7.89
CA SER A 106 0.57 -15.16 -6.63
C SER A 106 0.03 -16.58 -6.73
N ILE A 107 -1.04 -16.82 -7.51
CA ILE A 107 -1.57 -18.16 -7.75
C ILE A 107 -0.60 -18.98 -8.61
N SER A 108 -0.03 -18.38 -9.67
CA SER A 108 0.93 -19.10 -10.51
C SER A 108 2.21 -19.51 -9.79
N SER A 109 2.67 -18.74 -8.79
CA SER A 109 3.86 -19.07 -8.00
C SER A 109 3.64 -20.15 -6.93
N ILE A 110 2.39 -20.41 -6.53
CA ILE A 110 2.04 -21.50 -5.58
C ILE A 110 1.80 -22.83 -6.32
N SER A 111 1.49 -22.77 -7.61
CA SER A 111 1.10 -23.93 -8.43
C SER A 111 2.27 -24.56 -9.21
N ALA A 112 3.50 -24.11 -8.95
CA ALA A 112 4.72 -24.48 -9.66
C ALA A 112 5.69 -25.26 -8.76
#